data_AF-A0A1Y4IKW5-F1
#
_entry.id   AF-A0A1Y4IKW5-F1
#
_cell.length_a   1.000
_cell.length_b   1.000
_cell.length_c   1.000
_cell.angle_alpha   90.00
_cell.angle_beta   90.00
_cell.angle_gamma   90.00
#
_symmetry.space_group_name_H-M   'P 1'
#
loop_
_entity.id
_entity.type
_entity.pdbx_description
1 polymer ?
#
loop_
_entity_poly.entity_id
_entity_poly.type
_entity_poly.pdbx_seq_one_letter_code
_entity_poly.pdbx_strand_id
1 'polypeptide(L)'
;MTIFDDYKKYGACSVSPSLLWEYDLSDFDWWKSRKIVVRRILERGWLEDYYAGFNFYGGIEGFREIIKEIPFLSPRDMNFACIAFGLKKEDLKCYKQRLLRERLLR
;
A
#
# COMPACT_ATOMS: atom_id res chain seq x y z
N MET A 1 11.00 8.34 14.33
CA MET A 1 9.59 8.22 14.73
C MET A 1 8.78 8.06 13.47
N THR A 2 8.64 6.82 13.01
CA THR A 2 7.70 6.52 11.93
C THR A 2 6.32 6.35 12.56
N ILE A 3 5.27 6.67 11.81
CA ILE A 3 3.86 6.64 12.26
C ILE A 3 3.45 5.23 12.77
N PHE A 4 4.24 4.20 12.46
CA PHE A 4 3.91 2.79 12.66
C PHE A 4 4.91 2.05 13.58
N ASP A 5 5.81 2.75 14.27
CA ASP A 5 6.89 2.13 15.07
C ASP A 5 6.35 1.15 16.15
N ASP A 6 5.11 1.31 16.59
CA ASP A 6 4.47 0.52 17.63
C ASP A 6 3.56 -0.60 17.11
N TYR A 7 3.47 -0.83 15.79
CA TYR A 7 2.53 -1.79 15.21
C TYR A 7 2.70 -3.22 15.76
N LYS A 8 3.91 -3.59 16.20
CA LYS A 8 4.20 -4.91 16.80
C LYS A 8 3.44 -5.16 18.10
N LYS A 9 2.88 -4.12 18.73
CA LYS A 9 1.99 -4.25 19.90
C LYS A 9 0.58 -4.73 19.51
N TYR A 10 0.23 -4.66 18.24
CA TYR A 10 -1.09 -4.97 17.70
C TYR A 10 -1.03 -6.27 16.88
N GLY A 11 -1.23 -7.40 17.57
CA GLY A 11 -1.10 -8.74 16.99
C GLY A 11 -2.34 -9.27 16.26
N ALA A 12 -3.54 -8.82 16.63
CA ALA A 12 -4.80 -9.25 16.04
C ALA A 12 -5.45 -8.08 15.29
N CYS A 13 -5.03 -7.86 14.04
CA CYS A 13 -5.64 -6.87 13.15
C CYS A 13 -6.06 -7.56 11.85
N SER A 14 -7.19 -7.12 11.29
CA SER A 14 -7.73 -7.59 10.01
C SER A 14 -7.90 -6.43 9.06
N VAL A 15 -7.67 -6.66 7.77
CA VAL A 15 -8.02 -5.67 6.74
C VAL A 15 -9.53 -5.59 6.65
N SER A 16 -10.07 -4.37 6.77
CA SER A 16 -11.48 -4.06 6.72
C SER A 16 -12.09 -4.57 5.41
N PRO A 17 -13.12 -5.43 5.45
CA PRO A 17 -13.74 -5.95 4.23
C PRO A 17 -14.24 -4.87 3.27
N SER A 18 -14.63 -3.70 3.80
CA SER A 18 -15.06 -2.54 3.01
C SER A 18 -14.00 -1.97 2.07
N LEU A 19 -12.70 -2.21 2.35
CA LEU A 19 -11.60 -1.81 1.46
C LEU A 19 -11.56 -2.64 0.17
N LEU A 20 -12.14 -3.84 0.21
CA LEU A 20 -12.15 -4.84 -0.86
C LEU A 20 -13.59 -5.29 -1.14
N TRP A 21 -14.55 -4.37 -1.04
CA TRP A 21 -16.00 -4.66 -1.15
C TRP A 21 -16.37 -5.35 -2.47
N GLU A 22 -15.55 -5.20 -3.51
CA GLU A 22 -15.73 -5.82 -4.82
C GLU A 22 -15.21 -7.28 -4.91
N TYR A 23 -14.57 -7.80 -3.87
CA TYR A 23 -13.96 -9.13 -3.84
C TYR A 23 -14.71 -10.08 -2.89
N ASP A 24 -14.82 -11.35 -3.29
CA ASP A 24 -15.17 -12.43 -2.37
C ASP A 24 -13.97 -12.77 -1.50
N LEU A 25 -14.09 -12.53 -0.19
CA LEU A 25 -13.00 -12.72 0.77
C LEU A 25 -12.89 -14.16 1.30
N SER A 26 -13.83 -15.05 0.98
CA SER A 26 -13.84 -16.43 1.47
C SER A 26 -12.71 -17.30 0.91
N ASP A 27 -12.31 -17.06 -0.34
CA ASP A 27 -11.18 -17.74 -1.03
C ASP A 27 -10.16 -16.71 -1.58
N PHE A 28 -10.02 -15.57 -0.90
CA PHE A 28 -9.19 -14.48 -1.39
C PHE A 28 -7.69 -14.75 -1.17
N ASP A 29 -6.94 -14.85 -2.27
CA ASP A 29 -5.49 -14.95 -2.23
C ASP A 29 -4.85 -13.58 -1.90
N TRP A 30 -4.62 -13.36 -0.61
CA TRP A 30 -4.01 -12.15 -0.06
C TRP A 30 -2.61 -11.86 -0.62
N TRP A 31 -1.86 -12.89 -1.02
CA TRP A 31 -0.49 -12.72 -1.52
C TRP A 31 -0.47 -12.36 -3.01
N LYS A 32 -1.29 -13.06 -3.82
CA LYS A 32 -1.46 -12.75 -5.25
C LYS A 32 -2.07 -11.36 -5.43
N SER A 33 -2.99 -10.97 -4.55
CA SER A 33 -3.69 -9.69 -4.58
C SER A 33 -2.99 -8.58 -3.78
N ARG A 34 -1.77 -8.80 -3.28
CA ARG A 34 -1.07 -7.85 -2.38
C ARG A 34 -1.03 -6.40 -2.87
N LYS A 35 -0.85 -6.17 -4.18
CA LYS A 35 -0.79 -4.81 -4.76
C LYS A 35 -2.11 -4.08 -4.62
N ILE A 36 -3.24 -4.76 -4.80
CA ILE A 36 -4.55 -4.14 -4.63
C ILE A 36 -4.82 -3.90 -3.14
N VAL A 37 -4.50 -4.87 -2.27
CA VAL A 37 -4.69 -4.73 -0.82
C VAL A 37 -3.92 -3.53 -0.28
N VAL A 38 -2.60 -3.48 -0.51
CA VAL A 38 -1.73 -2.37 -0.06
C VAL A 38 -2.20 -1.03 -0.63
N ARG A 39 -2.61 -1.00 -1.91
CA ARG A 39 -3.17 0.20 -2.53
C ARG A 39 -4.44 0.67 -1.81
N ARG A 40 -5.38 -0.23 -1.50
CA ARG A 40 -6.63 0.12 -0.83
C ARG A 40 -6.39 0.64 0.59
N ILE A 41 -5.43 0.06 1.30
CA ILE A 41 -4.99 0.54 2.60
C ILE A 41 -4.41 1.96 2.50
N LEU A 42 -3.56 2.23 1.50
CA LEU A 42 -3.02 3.57 1.27
C LEU A 42 -4.11 4.60 0.91
N GLU A 43 -5.08 4.21 0.10
CA GLU A 43 -6.14 5.12 -0.37
C GLU A 43 -7.19 5.42 0.71
N ARG A 44 -7.52 4.44 1.58
CA ARG A 44 -8.72 4.50 2.43
C ARG A 44 -8.60 3.83 3.80
N GLY A 45 -7.46 3.21 4.12
CA GLY A 45 -7.30 2.40 5.33
C GLY A 45 -7.12 3.21 6.62
N TRP A 46 -7.58 2.61 7.72
CA TRP A 46 -7.31 3.02 9.09
C TRP A 46 -6.06 2.33 9.64
N LEU A 47 -5.57 2.76 10.80
CA LEU A 47 -4.35 2.20 11.41
C LEU A 47 -4.38 0.67 11.53
N GLU A 48 -5.53 0.10 11.89
CA GLU A 48 -5.73 -1.36 11.98
C GLU A 48 -5.51 -2.07 10.63
N ASP A 49 -5.93 -1.44 9.52
CA ASP A 49 -5.71 -1.98 8.19
C ASP A 49 -4.22 -1.96 7.81
N TYR A 50 -3.48 -0.92 8.21
CA TYR A 50 -2.03 -0.88 8.05
C TYR A 50 -1.35 -1.98 8.85
N TYR A 51 -1.73 -2.16 10.12
CA TYR A 51 -1.17 -3.20 10.97
C TYR A 51 -1.46 -4.60 10.43
N ALA A 52 -2.67 -4.84 9.95
CA ALA A 52 -3.02 -6.08 9.25
C ALA A 52 -2.16 -6.28 7.99
N GLY A 53 -1.99 -5.23 7.18
CA GLY A 53 -1.11 -5.26 6.01
C GLY A 53 0.35 -5.59 6.37
N PHE A 54 0.89 -5.02 7.45
CA PHE A 54 2.24 -5.34 7.93
C PHE A 54 2.33 -6.80 8.37
N ASN A 55 1.30 -7.33 9.02
CA ASN A 55 1.26 -8.73 9.43
C ASN A 55 1.23 -9.69 8.23
N PHE A 56 0.46 -9.36 7.18
CA PHE A 56 0.40 -10.20 5.97
C PHE A 56 1.68 -10.18 5.14
N TYR A 57 2.38 -9.04 5.11
CA TYR A 57 3.40 -8.79 4.09
C TYR A 57 4.81 -8.63 4.65
N GLY A 58 5.16 -9.35 5.71
CA GLY A 58 6.55 -9.38 6.20
C GLY A 58 6.98 -8.09 6.89
N GLY A 59 6.06 -7.44 7.60
CA GLY A 59 6.27 -6.20 8.34
C GLY A 59 6.23 -4.95 7.47
N ILE A 60 6.67 -3.83 8.07
CA ILE A 60 6.71 -2.52 7.39
C ILE A 60 7.57 -2.59 6.12
N GLU A 61 8.70 -3.31 6.16
CA GLU A 61 9.60 -3.38 4.99
C GLU A 61 8.99 -4.15 3.83
N GLY A 62 8.35 -5.31 4.05
CA GLY A 62 7.72 -6.01 2.94
C GLY A 62 6.47 -5.28 2.41
N PHE A 63 5.72 -4.59 3.29
CA PHE A 63 4.68 -3.64 2.86
C PHE A 63 5.26 -2.53 1.98
N ARG A 64 6.37 -1.92 2.41
CA ARG A 64 7.09 -0.87 1.69
C ARG A 64 7.57 -1.33 0.31
N GLU A 65 8.07 -2.55 0.17
CA GLU A 65 8.44 -3.10 -1.14
C GLU A 65 7.22 -3.25 -2.06
N ILE A 66 6.07 -3.66 -1.53
CA ILE A 66 4.84 -3.76 -2.34
C ILE A 66 4.40 -2.39 -2.84
N ILE A 67 4.52 -1.33 -2.02
CA ILE A 67 4.18 0.05 -2.44
C ILE A 67 4.91 0.43 -3.74
N LYS A 68 6.21 0.09 -3.86
CA LYS A 68 7.03 0.41 -5.04
C LYS A 68 6.49 -0.24 -6.32
N GLU A 69 5.78 -1.36 -6.19
CA GLU A 69 5.24 -2.13 -7.32
C GLU A 69 3.82 -1.72 -7.75
N ILE A 70 3.15 -0.85 -6.99
CA ILE A 70 1.77 -0.42 -7.28
C ILE A 70 1.74 0.35 -8.61
N PRO A 71 0.88 -0.04 -9.58
CA PRO A 71 0.85 0.56 -10.91
C PRO A 71 0.23 1.96 -10.92
N PHE A 72 -0.61 2.29 -9.94
CA PHE A 72 -1.28 3.58 -9.89
C PHE A 72 -1.56 3.99 -8.44
N LEU A 73 -1.23 5.24 -8.13
CA LEU A 73 -1.63 5.97 -6.93
C LEU A 73 -1.98 7.40 -7.33
N SER A 74 -2.91 8.02 -6.60
CA SER A 74 -3.16 9.46 -6.78
C SER A 74 -1.92 10.26 -6.35
N PRO A 75 -1.75 11.52 -6.81
CA PRO A 75 -0.65 12.36 -6.36
C PRO A 75 -0.61 12.53 -4.84
N ARG A 76 -1.78 12.58 -4.19
CA ARG A 76 -1.92 12.69 -2.73
C ARG A 76 -1.41 11.43 -2.04
N ASP A 77 -1.88 10.26 -2.45
CA ASP A 77 -1.54 8.99 -1.79
C ASP A 77 -0.09 8.60 -2.03
N MET A 78 0.44 8.95 -3.22
CA MET A 78 1.86 8.81 -3.52
C MET A 78 2.73 9.69 -2.61
N ASN A 79 2.36 10.96 -2.40
CA ASN A 79 3.08 11.84 -1.49
C ASN A 79 3.02 11.31 -0.05
N PHE A 80 1.85 10.83 0.39
CA PHE A 80 1.70 10.19 1.69
C PHE A 80 2.62 8.97 1.81
N ALA A 81 2.62 8.07 0.83
CA ALA A 81 3.48 6.89 0.84
C ALA A 81 4.97 7.25 0.91
N CYS A 82 5.41 8.28 0.16
CA CYS A 82 6.77 8.79 0.24
C CYS A 82 7.15 9.27 1.66
N ILE A 83 6.28 10.04 2.30
CA ILE A 83 6.54 10.61 3.62
C ILE A 83 6.46 9.54 4.71
N ALA A 84 5.37 8.76 4.73
CA ALA A 84 5.08 7.80 5.79
C ALA A 84 6.05 6.60 5.78
N PHE A 85 6.55 6.19 4.61
CA PHE A 85 7.43 5.03 4.43
C PHE A 85 8.85 5.40 3.99
N GLY A 86 9.21 6.70 3.97
CA GLY A 86 10.54 7.16 3.58
C GLY A 86 10.94 6.75 2.16
N LEU A 87 9.99 6.71 1.23
CA LEU A 87 10.19 6.33 -0.17
C LEU A 87 10.46 7.58 -1.04
N LYS A 88 11.32 7.45 -2.05
CA LYS A 88 11.46 8.47 -3.08
C LYS A 88 10.43 8.22 -4.19
N LYS A 89 9.98 9.28 -4.87
CA LYS A 89 9.02 9.12 -5.99
C LYS A 89 9.61 8.27 -7.10
N GLU A 90 10.91 8.39 -7.31
CA GLU A 90 11.73 7.63 -8.26
C GLU A 90 11.81 6.14 -7.93
N ASP A 91 11.39 5.70 -6.74
CA ASP A 91 11.31 4.28 -6.41
C ASP A 91 9.97 3.68 -6.87
N LEU A 92 8.96 4.51 -7.14
CA LEU A 92 7.59 4.08 -7.36
C LEU A 92 7.30 3.81 -8.84
N LYS A 93 6.77 2.62 -9.14
CA LYS A 93 6.35 2.24 -10.49
C LYS A 93 5.30 3.21 -11.06
N CYS A 94 4.29 3.57 -10.28
CA CYS A 94 3.24 4.49 -10.71
C CYS A 94 3.79 5.87 -11.13
N TYR A 95 4.82 6.37 -10.45
CA TYR A 95 5.45 7.64 -10.79
C TYR A 95 6.21 7.56 -12.11
N LYS A 96 7.04 6.52 -12.29
CA LYS A 96 7.78 6.27 -13.54
C LYS A 96 6.85 6.15 -14.74
N GLN A 97 5.75 5.40 -14.58
CA GLN A 97 4.75 5.23 -15.63
C GLN A 97 4.06 6.54 -15.99
N ARG A 98 3.72 7.36 -14.99
CA ARG A 98 3.14 8.68 -15.24
C ARG A 98 4.10 9.60 -16.00
N LEU A 99 5.36 9.66 -15.61
CA LEU A 99 6.39 10.45 -16.31
C LEU A 99 6.57 9.99 -17.76
N LEU A 100 6.61 8.67 -18.01
CA LEU A 100 6.70 8.14 -19.36
C LEU A 100 5.49 8.56 -20.21
N ARG A 101 4.28 8.45 -19.65
CA ARG A 101 3.05 8.84 -20.33
C ARG A 101 3.04 10.33 -20.69
N GLU A 102 3.45 11.19 -19.76
CA GLU A 102 3.54 12.64 -20.00
C GLU A 102 4.56 12.98 -21.09
N ARG A 103 5.65 12.22 -21.23
CA ARG A 103 6.64 12.41 -22.30
C ARG A 103 6.12 12.00 -23.67
N LEU A 104 5.31 10.94 -23.75
CA LEU A 104 4.75 10.43 -25.01
C LEU A 104 3.58 11.29 -25.53
N LEU A 105 2.98 12.11 -24.67
CA LEU A 105 1.85 13.00 -25.00
C LEU A 105 2.30 14.44 -25.31
N ARG A 106 3.60 14.71 -25.27
CA ARG A 106 4.23 15.99 -25.65
C ARG A 106 4.79 15.86 -27.06
#